data_AF-A0A2V6BHH7-F1
#
_entry.id   AF-A0A2V6BHH7-F1
#
_cell.length_a   1.000
_cell.length_b   1.000
_cell.length_c   1.000
_cell.angle_alpha   90.00
_cell.angle_beta   90.00
_cell.angle_gamma   90.00
#
_symmetry.space_group_name_H-M   'P 1'
#
loop_
_entity.id
_entity.type
_entity.pdbx_description
1 polymer ?
#
loop_
_entity_poly.entity_id
_entity_poly.type
_entity_poly.pdbx_seq_one_letter_code
_entity_poly.pdbx_strand_id
1 'polypeptide(L)'
;MLCDLNWTRLVRFRLAFAQFFDHPGSHHHFREIKNGSIIFGNGFRSTAILFVGWLGAQLGWEIRGEKNAEKIELENSDGKTVRIQLQEKGDAPIASFTAQSGEIEFQVILASGGDLLEVCRGKLGEAPARQVLPSAENDPVKLMSEELMRGGPHHVYLRAVEKVRALL
;
A
#
# COMPACT_ATOMS: atom_id res chain seq x y z
N MET A 1 -16.71 14.89 -7.32
CA MET A 1 -16.61 14.34 -5.96
C MET A 1 -15.28 14.77 -5.41
N LEU A 2 -15.25 15.44 -4.25
CA LEU A 2 -14.01 15.78 -3.56
C LEU A 2 -13.36 14.47 -3.11
N CYS A 3 -12.15 14.18 -3.59
CA CYS A 3 -11.48 12.93 -3.25
C CYS A 3 -10.80 13.04 -1.89
N ASP A 4 -10.88 11.93 -1.15
CA ASP A 4 -10.31 11.76 0.18
C ASP A 4 -8.80 12.09 0.18
N LEU A 5 -8.37 13.02 1.02
CA LEU A 5 -6.97 13.44 1.11
C LEU A 5 -6.03 12.27 1.41
N ASN A 6 -6.51 11.26 2.16
CA ASN A 6 -5.74 10.05 2.44
C ASN A 6 -5.50 9.23 1.16
N TRP A 7 -6.41 9.27 0.19
CA TRP A 7 -6.25 8.59 -1.10
C TRP A 7 -5.17 9.22 -1.98
N THR A 8 -5.10 10.56 -1.98
CA THR A 8 -4.10 11.32 -2.76
C THR A 8 -2.69 11.05 -2.24
N ARG A 9 -2.52 11.02 -0.90
CA ARG A 9 -1.24 10.68 -0.25
C ARG A 9 -0.65 9.34 -0.70
N LEU A 10 -1.51 8.41 -1.10
CA LEU A 10 -1.10 7.06 -1.53
C LEU A 10 -0.64 6.96 -2.99
N VAL A 11 -0.80 8.00 -3.82
CA VAL A 11 -0.53 7.88 -5.27
C VAL A 11 0.85 7.30 -5.57
N ARG A 12 1.90 7.82 -4.92
CA ARG A 12 3.28 7.37 -5.17
C ARG A 12 3.57 6.00 -4.58
N PHE A 13 3.04 5.68 -3.40
CA PHE A 13 3.14 4.32 -2.84
C PHE A 13 2.44 3.28 -3.71
N ARG A 14 1.26 3.60 -4.25
CA ARG A 14 0.52 2.73 -5.18
C ARG A 14 1.31 2.50 -6.46
N LEU A 15 1.87 3.55 -7.07
CA LEU A 15 2.71 3.43 -8.26
C LEU A 15 4.00 2.64 -7.98
N ALA A 16 4.67 2.93 -6.86
CA ALA A 16 5.90 2.27 -6.45
C ALA A 16 5.70 0.77 -6.17
N PHE A 17 4.57 0.37 -5.58
CA PHE A 17 4.25 -1.03 -5.43
C PHE A 17 3.80 -1.65 -6.76
N ALA A 18 3.04 -0.92 -7.58
CA ALA A 18 2.52 -1.44 -8.83
C ALA A 18 3.61 -1.80 -9.84
N GLN A 19 4.76 -1.12 -9.83
CA GLN A 19 5.86 -1.43 -10.75
C GLN A 19 6.38 -2.88 -10.58
N PHE A 20 6.17 -3.51 -9.42
CA PHE A 20 6.55 -4.91 -9.22
C PHE A 20 5.69 -5.86 -10.08
N PHE A 21 4.48 -5.45 -10.50
CA PHE A 21 3.64 -6.22 -11.41
C PHE A 21 4.19 -6.24 -12.84
N ASP A 22 4.96 -5.24 -13.25
CA ASP A 22 5.48 -5.12 -14.61
C ASP A 22 6.65 -6.08 -14.89
N HIS A 23 7.12 -6.80 -13.87
CA HIS A 23 8.17 -7.79 -14.03
C HIS A 23 7.56 -9.18 -14.36
N PRO A 24 7.83 -9.76 -15.54
CA PRO A 24 7.17 -10.99 -16.00
C PRO A 24 7.42 -12.20 -15.08
N GLY A 25 8.51 -12.21 -14.31
CA GLY A 25 8.80 -13.23 -13.30
C GLY A 25 8.12 -13.02 -11.93
N SER A 26 7.38 -11.92 -11.72
CA SER A 26 6.77 -11.58 -10.42
C SER A 26 5.31 -11.97 -10.30
N HIS A 27 4.61 -12.21 -11.41
CA HIS A 27 3.16 -12.46 -11.41
C HIS A 27 2.72 -13.63 -10.51
N HIS A 28 3.50 -14.72 -10.48
CA HIS A 28 3.20 -15.87 -9.64
C HIS A 28 3.37 -15.58 -8.14
N HIS A 29 4.34 -14.75 -7.78
CA HIS A 29 4.65 -14.40 -6.39
C HIS A 29 3.55 -13.54 -5.74
N PHE A 30 2.83 -12.71 -6.50
CA PHE A 30 1.74 -11.93 -5.90
C PHE A 30 0.60 -12.79 -5.35
N ARG A 31 0.33 -13.94 -5.97
CA ARG A 31 -0.65 -14.91 -5.44
C ARG A 31 -0.17 -15.61 -4.18
N GLU A 32 1.15 -15.67 -4.00
CA GLU A 32 1.82 -16.33 -2.88
C GLU A 32 2.09 -15.40 -1.70
N ILE A 33 1.72 -14.11 -1.79
CA ILE A 33 1.85 -13.19 -0.66
C ILE A 33 1.03 -13.72 0.51
N LYS A 34 1.70 -13.91 1.65
CA LYS A 34 1.07 -14.41 2.90
C LYS A 34 1.08 -13.36 4.00
N ASN A 35 2.12 -12.54 4.05
CA ASN A 35 2.33 -11.58 5.11
C ASN A 35 2.73 -10.24 4.50
N GLY A 36 2.32 -9.15 5.15
CA GLY A 36 2.84 -7.83 4.90
C GLY A 36 2.84 -6.98 6.17
N SER A 37 3.57 -5.87 6.13
CA SER A 37 3.63 -4.90 7.22
C SER A 37 3.62 -3.49 6.64
N ILE A 38 2.76 -2.64 7.19
CA ILE A 38 2.68 -1.22 6.87
C ILE A 38 3.11 -0.44 8.11
N ILE A 39 4.13 0.41 7.94
CA ILE A 39 4.52 1.41 8.94
C ILE A 39 3.95 2.76 8.49
N PHE A 40 3.18 3.42 9.35
CA PHE A 40 2.53 4.71 9.07
C PHE A 40 2.63 5.62 10.28
N GLY A 41 2.54 6.94 10.07
CA GLY A 41 2.68 7.93 11.11
C GLY A 41 1.40 8.18 11.91
N ASN A 42 1.53 8.90 13.02
CA ASN A 42 0.42 9.19 13.93
C ASN A 42 -0.76 9.84 13.18
N GLY A 43 -1.97 9.29 13.33
CA GLY A 43 -3.19 9.83 12.71
C GLY A 43 -3.39 9.46 11.24
N PHE A 44 -2.50 8.65 10.64
CA PHE A 44 -2.63 8.18 9.25
C PHE A 44 -3.16 6.75 9.12
N ARG A 45 -3.81 6.22 10.16
CA ARG A 45 -4.38 4.86 10.15
C ARG A 45 -5.35 4.65 8.98
N SER A 46 -6.23 5.62 8.68
CA SER A 46 -7.16 5.52 7.56
C SER A 46 -6.42 5.47 6.20
N THR A 47 -5.28 6.16 6.07
CA THR A 47 -4.40 6.05 4.90
C THR A 47 -3.83 4.64 4.76
N ALA A 48 -3.35 4.03 5.84
CA ALA A 48 -2.86 2.66 5.82
C ALA A 48 -3.97 1.66 5.45
N ILE A 49 -5.18 1.83 5.99
CA ILE A 49 -6.34 0.99 5.66
C ILE A 49 -6.75 1.14 4.19
N LEU A 50 -6.80 2.36 3.66
CA LEU A 50 -7.09 2.60 2.25
C LEU A 50 -6.04 1.97 1.34
N PHE A 51 -4.78 1.93 1.77
CA PHE A 51 -3.73 1.23 1.04
C PHE A 51 -3.95 -0.28 1.01
N VAL A 52 -4.36 -0.89 2.14
CA VAL A 52 -4.79 -2.31 2.19
C VAL A 52 -5.99 -2.56 1.29
N GLY A 53 -6.96 -1.64 1.26
CA GLY A 53 -8.12 -1.75 0.37
C GLY A 53 -7.73 -1.70 -1.09
N TRP A 54 -6.78 -0.84 -1.45
CA TRP A 54 -6.22 -0.83 -2.80
C TRP A 54 -5.51 -2.14 -3.13
N LEU A 55 -4.67 -2.67 -2.24
CA LEU A 55 -4.01 -3.97 -2.42
C LEU A 55 -5.04 -5.09 -2.65
N GLY A 56 -6.08 -5.17 -1.81
CA GLY A 56 -7.14 -6.15 -1.96
C GLY A 56 -7.92 -6.00 -3.26
N ALA A 57 -8.15 -4.77 -3.73
CA ALA A 57 -8.78 -4.52 -5.02
C ALA A 57 -7.90 -4.93 -6.22
N GLN A 58 -6.58 -4.77 -6.14
CA GLN A 58 -5.67 -5.18 -7.22
C GLN A 58 -5.38 -6.69 -7.22
N LEU A 59 -5.28 -7.30 -6.03
CA LEU A 59 -4.84 -8.68 -5.85
C LEU A 59 -6.00 -9.68 -5.66
N GLY A 60 -7.24 -9.18 -5.69
CA GLY A 60 -8.44 -10.01 -5.50
C GLY A 60 -8.55 -10.56 -4.08
N TRP A 61 -8.08 -9.82 -3.08
CA TRP A 61 -8.23 -10.21 -1.68
C TRP A 61 -9.58 -9.74 -1.13
N GLU A 62 -10.11 -10.50 -0.17
CA GLU A 62 -11.32 -10.17 0.58
C GLU A 62 -11.02 -10.12 2.07
N ILE A 63 -11.61 -9.18 2.80
CA ILE A 63 -11.41 -9.13 4.26
C ILE A 63 -12.03 -10.36 4.91
N ARG A 64 -11.26 -10.99 5.80
CA ARG A 64 -11.76 -12.02 6.71
C ARG A 64 -11.50 -11.60 8.14
N GLY A 65 -12.51 -11.73 8.99
CA GLY A 65 -12.33 -11.66 10.45
C GLY A 65 -12.71 -10.35 11.12
N GLU A 66 -12.55 -10.37 12.44
CA GLU A 66 -12.94 -9.30 13.36
C GLU A 66 -12.00 -8.09 13.32
N LYS A 67 -12.51 -6.94 13.74
CA LYS A 67 -11.73 -5.70 13.86
C LYS A 67 -10.58 -5.89 14.85
N ASN A 68 -9.36 -6.08 14.34
CA ASN A 68 -8.14 -5.93 15.12
C ASN A 68 -7.45 -4.60 14.74
N ALA A 69 -7.05 -3.83 15.74
CA ALA A 69 -6.47 -2.50 15.53
C ALA A 69 -5.11 -2.55 14.81
N GLU A 70 -4.30 -3.58 15.10
CA GLU A 70 -2.89 -3.72 14.70
C GLU A 70 -2.68 -4.69 13.54
N LYS A 71 -3.74 -5.37 13.10
CA LYS A 71 -3.65 -6.40 12.07
C LYS A 71 -4.93 -6.51 11.27
N ILE A 72 -4.78 -6.67 9.96
CA ILE A 72 -5.87 -6.98 9.04
C ILE A 72 -5.63 -8.38 8.47
N GLU A 73 -6.64 -9.24 8.59
CA GLU A 73 -6.65 -10.53 7.91
C GLU A 73 -7.52 -10.44 6.65
N LEU A 74 -6.98 -10.97 5.57
CA LEU A 74 -7.65 -11.09 4.28
C LEU A 74 -7.55 -12.53 3.79
N GLU A 75 -8.34 -12.87 2.80
CA GLU A 75 -8.26 -14.10 2.03
C GLU A 75 -7.90 -13.76 0.58
N ASN A 76 -6.93 -14.46 0.01
CA ASN A 76 -6.60 -14.33 -1.40
C ASN A 76 -7.52 -15.17 -2.30
N SER A 77 -7.36 -15.06 -3.62
CA SER A 77 -8.18 -15.83 -4.58
C SER A 77 -8.05 -17.35 -4.49
N ASP A 78 -7.03 -17.86 -3.79
CA ASP A 78 -6.82 -19.30 -3.56
C ASP A 78 -7.42 -19.77 -2.22
N GLY A 79 -8.12 -18.90 -1.47
CA GLY A 79 -8.66 -19.24 -0.15
C GLY A 79 -7.62 -19.24 0.98
N LYS A 80 -6.41 -18.70 0.76
CA LYS A 80 -5.35 -18.62 1.76
C LYS A 80 -5.41 -17.30 2.51
N THR A 81 -5.15 -17.36 3.82
CA THR A 81 -5.08 -16.16 4.67
C THR A 81 -3.85 -15.31 4.33
N VAL A 82 -4.08 -14.02 4.10
CA VAL A 82 -3.08 -12.96 4.00
C VAL A 82 -3.16 -12.09 5.25
N ARG A 83 -2.03 -11.81 5.89
CA ARG A 83 -1.96 -11.02 7.13
C ARG A 83 -1.19 -9.74 6.90
N ILE A 84 -1.82 -8.60 7.12
CA ILE A 84 -1.16 -7.29 7.07
C ILE A 84 -1.06 -6.73 8.49
N GLN A 85 0.16 -6.53 8.97
CA GLN A 85 0.42 -5.83 10.23
C GLN A 85 0.40 -4.32 10.00
N LEU A 86 -0.16 -3.60 10.98
CA LEU A 86 -0.28 -2.15 10.99
C LEU A 86 0.54 -1.62 12.17
N GLN A 87 1.57 -0.82 11.90
CA GLN A 87 2.45 -0.24 12.91
C GLN A 87 2.41 1.29 12.83
N GLU A 88 1.89 1.93 13.87
CA GLU A 88 1.85 3.39 13.97
C GLU A 88 3.17 3.90 14.58
N LYS A 89 4.00 4.55 13.77
CA LYS A 89 5.33 5.06 14.13
C LYS A 89 5.75 6.21 13.22
N GLY A 90 6.18 7.32 13.84
CA GLY A 90 6.66 8.52 13.14
C GLY A 90 5.52 9.38 12.62
N ASP A 91 5.79 10.19 11.59
CA ASP A 91 4.87 11.23 11.11
C ASP A 91 4.52 11.12 9.61
N ALA A 92 5.14 10.19 8.89
CA ALA A 92 4.89 10.01 7.46
C ALA A 92 3.58 9.26 7.21
N PRO A 93 2.72 9.66 6.24
CA PRO A 93 1.45 8.98 5.99
C PRO A 93 1.57 7.48 5.74
N ILE A 94 2.61 7.08 5.00
CA ILE A 94 3.13 5.71 4.95
C ILE A 94 4.66 5.87 4.95
N ALA A 95 5.32 5.27 5.92
CA ALA A 95 6.78 5.22 5.99
C ALA A 95 7.32 4.02 5.21
N SER A 96 6.65 2.87 5.29
CA SER A 96 7.03 1.70 4.50
C SER A 96 5.91 0.70 4.32
N PHE A 97 6.05 -0.11 3.27
CA PHE A 97 5.31 -1.34 3.08
C PHE A 97 6.27 -2.47 2.71
N THR A 98 6.17 -3.59 3.40
CA THR A 98 6.86 -4.83 3.07
C THR A 98 5.84 -5.93 2.84
N ALA A 99 6.01 -6.73 1.78
CA ALA A 99 5.20 -7.92 1.50
C ALA A 99 6.10 -9.12 1.24
N GLN A 100 5.76 -10.26 1.86
CA GLN A 100 6.51 -11.50 1.73
C GLN A 100 5.72 -12.52 0.92
N SER A 101 6.37 -13.06 -0.11
CA SER A 101 5.88 -14.13 -0.98
C SER A 101 6.93 -15.24 -1.08
N GLY A 102 6.76 -16.31 -0.31
CA GLY A 102 7.74 -17.40 -0.26
C GLY A 102 9.10 -16.87 0.20
N GLU A 103 10.13 -17.05 -0.63
CA GLU A 103 11.49 -16.55 -0.40
C GLU A 103 11.69 -15.10 -0.87
N ILE A 104 10.72 -14.50 -1.56
CA ILE A 104 10.84 -13.15 -2.11
C ILE A 104 10.20 -12.12 -1.18
N GLU A 105 10.91 -11.03 -0.99
CA GLU A 105 10.43 -9.84 -0.31
C GLU A 105 10.29 -8.68 -1.30
N PHE A 106 9.15 -7.99 -1.21
CA PHE A 106 8.88 -6.73 -1.89
C PHE A 106 8.81 -5.62 -0.86
N GLN A 107 9.52 -4.53 -1.08
CA GLN A 107 9.59 -3.45 -0.12
C GLN A 107 9.54 -2.09 -0.80
N VAL A 108 8.75 -1.19 -0.24
CA VAL A 108 8.70 0.24 -0.58
C VAL A 108 8.93 1.01 0.72
N ILE A 109 9.97 1.85 0.77
CA ILE A 109 10.32 2.66 1.94
C ILE A 109 10.44 4.12 1.53
N LEU A 110 9.89 5.01 2.35
CA LEU A 110 10.16 6.44 2.27
C LEU A 110 11.57 6.72 2.79
N ALA A 111 12.44 7.27 1.93
CA ALA A 111 13.79 7.64 2.31
C ALA A 111 13.78 8.77 3.36
N SER A 112 14.85 8.87 4.16
CA SER A 112 14.96 9.83 5.28
C SER A 112 14.79 11.30 4.89
N GLY A 113 14.93 11.65 3.61
CA GLY A 113 14.68 12.99 3.07
C GLY A 113 13.23 13.27 2.65
N GLY A 114 12.33 12.28 2.67
CA GLY A 114 10.91 12.42 2.31
C GLY A 114 10.63 12.54 0.80
N ASP A 115 11.63 12.89 0.00
CA ASP A 115 11.48 13.17 -1.43
C ASP A 115 11.54 11.93 -2.32
N LEU A 116 11.99 10.79 -1.78
CA LEU A 116 12.25 9.58 -2.55
C LEU A 116 11.64 8.35 -1.89
N LEU A 117 11.17 7.41 -2.72
CA LEU A 117 10.80 6.06 -2.34
C LEU A 117 11.90 5.10 -2.80
N GLU A 118 12.48 4.37 -1.87
CA GLU A 118 13.32 3.22 -2.14
C GLU A 118 12.44 2.00 -2.38
N VAL A 119 12.65 1.32 -3.51
CA VAL A 119 11.91 0.13 -3.89
C VAL A 119 12.87 -1.01 -4.06
N CYS A 120 12.67 -2.05 -3.26
CA CYS A 120 13.54 -3.21 -3.17
C CYS A 120 12.77 -4.48 -3.51
N ARG A 121 13.35 -5.32 -4.35
CA ARG A 121 12.94 -6.71 -4.53
C ARG A 121 14.15 -7.61 -4.39
N GLY A 122 14.06 -8.63 -3.56
CA GLY A 122 15.13 -9.59 -3.39
C GLY A 122 14.65 -10.88 -2.77
N LYS A 123 15.48 -11.91 -2.86
CA LYS A 123 15.32 -13.08 -2.00
C LYS A 123 15.76 -12.75 -0.60
N LEU A 124 15.14 -13.39 0.38
CA LEU A 124 15.50 -13.22 1.79
C LEU A 124 16.98 -13.59 2.00
N GLY A 125 17.78 -12.62 2.47
CA GLY A 125 19.22 -12.81 2.71
C GLY A 125 20.14 -12.53 1.51
N GLU A 126 19.60 -12.20 0.33
CA GLU A 126 20.39 -11.73 -0.82
C GLU A 126 20.32 -10.20 -0.94
N ALA A 127 21.31 -9.59 -1.62
CA ALA A 127 21.28 -8.17 -1.90
C ALA A 127 20.11 -7.85 -2.86
N PRO A 128 19.10 -7.06 -2.44
CA PRO A 128 17.94 -6.80 -3.27
C PRO A 128 18.28 -5.85 -4.42
N ALA A 129 17.59 -6.03 -5.55
CA ALA A 129 17.58 -5.04 -6.60
C ALA A 129 16.87 -3.79 -6.07
N ARG A 130 17.61 -2.68 -5.98
CA ARG A 130 17.15 -1.41 -5.43
C ARG A 130 16.91 -0.41 -6.56
N GLN A 131 15.74 0.19 -6.56
CA GLN A 131 15.36 1.29 -7.43
C GLN A 131 14.89 2.47 -6.58
N VAL A 132 15.08 3.69 -7.08
CA VAL A 132 14.62 4.91 -6.42
C VAL A 132 13.57 5.59 -7.29
N LEU A 133 12.47 6.01 -6.68
CA LEU A 133 11.37 6.75 -7.31
C LEU A 133 11.13 8.07 -6.58
N PRO A 134 10.59 9.10 -7.26
CA PRO A 134 10.13 10.30 -6.56
C PRO A 134 8.94 9.99 -5.63
N SER A 135 8.96 10.57 -4.44
CA SER A 135 7.85 10.55 -3.48
C SER A 135 6.83 11.66 -3.80
N ALA A 136 5.71 11.67 -3.08
CA ALA A 136 4.68 12.71 -3.18
C ALA A 136 4.90 13.72 -2.06
N GLU A 137 4.71 14.99 -2.39
CA GLU A 137 4.64 16.04 -1.38
C GLU A 137 3.37 15.86 -0.54
N ASN A 138 3.48 15.99 0.77
CA ASN A 138 2.40 15.71 1.70
C ASN A 138 1.67 16.96 2.21
N ASP A 139 1.94 18.11 1.60
CA ASP A 139 1.30 19.38 1.91
C ASP A 139 -0.22 19.35 1.58
N PRO A 140 -1.11 19.57 2.56
CA PRO A 140 -2.55 19.49 2.35
C PRO A 140 -3.10 20.43 1.27
N VAL A 141 -2.53 21.64 1.14
CA VAL A 141 -3.01 22.64 0.18
C VAL A 141 -2.68 22.21 -1.25
N LYS A 142 -1.46 21.71 -1.47
CA LYS A 142 -1.06 21.12 -2.75
C LYS A 142 -1.88 19.88 -3.09
N LEU A 143 -2.05 18.96 -2.16
CA LEU A 143 -2.87 17.76 -2.38
C LEU A 143 -4.33 18.10 -2.74
N MET A 144 -4.93 19.08 -2.05
CA MET A 144 -6.28 19.54 -2.37
C MET A 144 -6.35 20.18 -3.76
N SER A 145 -5.31 20.93 -4.16
CA SER A 145 -5.20 21.52 -5.50
C SER A 145 -5.10 20.44 -6.58
N GLU A 146 -4.30 19.39 -6.35
CA GLU A 146 -4.17 18.24 -7.26
C GLU A 146 -5.51 17.52 -7.46
N GLU A 147 -6.27 17.30 -6.38
CA GLU A 147 -7.58 16.66 -6.46
C GLU A 147 -8.61 17.51 -7.19
N LEU A 148 -8.61 18.83 -6.98
CA LEU A 148 -9.50 19.75 -7.71
C LEU A 148 -9.21 19.76 -9.22
N MET A 149 -7.97 19.53 -9.65
CA MET A 149 -7.59 19.50 -11.06
C MET A 149 -7.94 18.20 -11.79
N ARG A 150 -8.16 17.08 -11.08
CA ARG A 150 -8.25 15.72 -11.69
C ARG A 150 -9.59 15.33 -12.31
N GLY A 151 -10.67 16.07 -12.06
CA GLY A 151 -11.97 15.97 -12.75
C GLY A 151 -12.51 14.56 -13.07
N GLY A 152 -13.39 13.99 -12.24
CA GLY A 152 -14.15 12.76 -12.56
C GLY A 152 -14.31 11.79 -11.37
N PRO A 153 -15.09 10.69 -11.51
CA PRO A 153 -15.20 9.67 -10.47
C PRO A 153 -13.94 8.78 -10.40
N HIS A 154 -13.32 8.69 -9.22
CA HIS A 154 -12.15 7.83 -8.99
C HIS A 154 -12.58 6.36 -8.78
N HIS A 155 -12.79 5.61 -9.86
CA HIS A 155 -13.19 4.19 -9.78
C HIS A 155 -12.21 3.31 -9.01
N VAL A 156 -10.91 3.62 -9.05
CA VAL A 156 -9.88 2.90 -8.27
C VAL A 156 -10.04 3.15 -6.76
N TYR A 157 -10.45 4.37 -6.38
CA TYR A 157 -10.75 4.71 -4.98
C TYR A 157 -11.99 3.96 -4.49
N LEU A 158 -13.07 3.98 -5.28
CA LEU A 158 -14.32 3.30 -4.90
C LEU A 158 -14.11 1.80 -4.66
N ARG A 159 -13.37 1.12 -5.54
CA ARG A 159 -13.01 -0.30 -5.35
C ARG A 159 -12.17 -0.52 -4.10
N ALA A 160 -11.22 0.38 -3.80
CA ALA A 160 -10.41 0.28 -2.59
C ALA A 160 -11.28 0.44 -1.33
N VAL A 161 -12.15 1.45 -1.29
CA VAL A 161 -13.07 1.70 -0.16
C VAL A 161 -14.02 0.53 0.05
N GLU A 162 -14.58 -0.03 -1.03
CA GLU A 162 -15.47 -1.19 -0.92
C GLU A 162 -14.78 -2.38 -0.24
N LYS A 163 -13.50 -2.61 -0.55
CA LYS A 163 -12.71 -3.69 0.06
C LYS A 163 -12.51 -3.53 1.55
N VAL A 164 -12.41 -2.31 2.06
CA VAL A 164 -12.12 -2.02 3.48
C VAL A 164 -13.25 -1.31 4.21
N ARG A 165 -14.44 -1.24 3.63
CA ARG A 165 -15.58 -0.50 4.17
C ARG A 165 -15.88 -0.87 5.63
N ALA A 166 -15.73 -2.13 6.00
CA ALA A 166 -15.97 -2.60 7.36
C ALA A 166 -14.92 -2.13 8.39
N LEU A 167 -13.76 -1.64 7.95
CA LEU A 167 -12.62 -1.25 8.79
C LEU A 167 -12.47 0.28 8.97
N LEU A 168 -13.07 1.06 8.07
CA LEU A 168 -13.22 2.52 8.19
C LEU A 168 -14.25 2.85 9.28
#